data_AF-L9X4H5-F1
#
_entry.id   AF-L9X4H5-F1
#
_cell.length_a   1.000
_cell.length_b   1.000
_cell.length_c   1.000
_cell.angle_alpha   90.00
_cell.angle_beta   90.00
_cell.angle_gamma   90.00
#
_symmetry.space_group_name_H-M   'P 1'
#
loop_
_entity.id
_entity.type
_entity.pdbx_description
1 polymer ?
#
loop_
_entity_poly.entity_id
_entity_poly.type
_entity_poly.pdbx_seq_one_letter_code
_entity_poly.pdbx_strand_id
1 'polypeptide(L)'
;MRLQLPTDRLILEQLLEGRNLAANIAENVDRSRNYINKRMGHLFDYGLVTKVGPVDGTGLYEITPKGLATLRLIDEYDSGGEFENLVEERAELIEVRPPAIVDEGADES
;
A
#
# COMPACT_ATOMS: atom_id res chain seq x y z
N MET A 1 -12.99 -4.25 -7.03
CA MET A 1 -12.40 -2.91 -6.80
C MET A 1 -12.21 -2.20 -8.14
N ARG A 2 -12.08 -0.87 -8.18
CA ARG A 2 -11.85 -0.14 -9.45
C ARG A 2 -10.56 0.68 -9.38
N LEU A 3 -9.47 0.06 -9.80
CA LEU A 3 -8.15 0.67 -9.81
C LEU A 3 -8.04 1.74 -10.92
N GLN A 4 -7.16 2.71 -10.70
CA GLN A 4 -6.80 3.77 -11.64
C GLN A 4 -5.31 3.62 -11.99
N LEU A 5 -5.04 2.75 -12.97
CA LEU A 5 -3.69 2.51 -13.47
C LEU A 5 -3.21 3.66 -14.38
N PRO A 6 -1.91 3.98 -14.40
CA PRO A 6 -0.84 3.34 -13.61
C PRO A 6 -0.72 3.89 -12.18
N THR A 7 -1.47 4.94 -11.83
CA THR A 7 -1.27 5.68 -10.56
C THR A 7 -1.39 4.79 -9.32
N ASP A 8 -2.43 3.97 -9.22
CA ASP A 8 -2.62 3.13 -8.03
C ASP A 8 -1.50 2.09 -7.86
N ARG A 9 -0.96 1.56 -8.96
CA ARG A 9 0.22 0.68 -8.95
C ARG A 9 1.42 1.43 -8.37
N LEU A 10 1.70 2.63 -8.89
CA LEU A 10 2.84 3.45 -8.42
C LEU A 10 2.71 3.81 -6.94
N ILE A 11 1.49 4.10 -6.45
CA ILE A 11 1.24 4.35 -5.03
C ILE A 11 1.60 3.11 -4.19
N LEU A 12 1.13 1.92 -4.58
CA LEU A 12 1.41 0.68 -3.85
C LEU A 12 2.90 0.31 -3.90
N GLU A 13 3.57 0.55 -5.04
CA GLU A 13 5.02 0.37 -5.18
C GLU A 13 5.80 1.27 -4.21
N GLN A 14 5.41 2.55 -4.07
CA GLN A 14 6.03 3.46 -3.10
C GLN A 14 5.83 3.02 -1.64
N LEU A 15 4.74 2.32 -1.33
CA LEU A 15 4.47 1.80 0.02
C LEU A 15 5.16 0.46 0.31
N LEU A 16 5.80 -0.18 -0.69
CA LEU A 16 6.68 -1.33 -0.44
C LEU A 16 7.94 -0.93 0.32
N GLU A 17 8.40 0.30 0.17
CA GLU A 17 9.57 0.85 0.87
C GLU A 17 9.26 1.13 2.35
N GLY A 18 7.98 1.11 2.72
CA GLY A 18 7.49 1.31 4.08
C GLY A 18 6.39 2.35 4.15
N ARG A 19 6.19 2.88 5.36
CA ARG A 19 5.18 3.89 5.65
C ARG A 19 5.50 5.20 4.92
N ASN A 20 4.49 5.81 4.30
CA ASN A 20 4.71 7.08 3.60
C ASN A 20 3.50 8.02 3.68
N LEU A 21 3.75 9.32 3.49
CA LEU A 21 2.72 10.35 3.42
C LEU A 21 2.16 10.46 2.00
N ALA A 22 0.86 10.71 1.88
CA ALA A 22 0.24 10.99 0.57
C ALA A 22 0.90 12.18 -0.16
N ALA A 23 1.40 13.17 0.59
CA ALA A 23 2.13 14.31 0.04
C ALA A 23 3.47 13.90 -0.58
N ASN A 24 4.23 13.00 0.06
CA ASN A 24 5.51 12.51 -0.45
C ASN A 24 5.30 11.66 -1.71
N ILE A 25 4.32 10.75 -1.67
CA ILE A 25 3.98 9.91 -2.83
C ILE A 25 3.62 10.78 -4.03
N ALA A 26 2.88 11.87 -3.83
CA ALA A 26 2.51 12.80 -4.90
C ALA A 26 3.69 13.42 -5.64
N GLU A 27 4.74 13.79 -4.92
CA GLU A 27 5.97 14.29 -5.54
C GLU A 27 6.68 13.19 -6.35
N ASN A 28 6.71 11.95 -5.84
CA ASN A 28 7.42 10.83 -6.50
C ASN A 28 6.71 10.28 -7.75
N VAL A 29 5.37 10.32 -7.78
CA VAL A 29 4.58 9.81 -8.93
C VAL A 29 4.19 10.90 -9.93
N ASP A 30 4.71 12.12 -9.74
CA ASP A 30 4.43 13.31 -10.55
C ASP A 30 2.92 13.56 -10.73
N ARG A 31 2.19 13.61 -9.61
CA ARG A 31 0.74 13.90 -9.60
C ARG A 31 0.40 14.90 -8.52
N SER A 32 -0.70 15.64 -8.72
CA SER A 32 -1.13 16.61 -7.71
C SER A 32 -1.46 15.94 -6.36
N ARG A 33 -1.12 16.61 -5.27
CA ARG A 33 -1.44 16.16 -3.91
C ARG A 33 -2.93 15.91 -3.69
N ASN A 34 -3.81 16.75 -4.26
CA ASN A 34 -5.26 16.56 -4.16
C ASN A 34 -5.70 15.25 -4.85
N TYR A 35 -5.13 14.94 -6.02
CA TYR A 35 -5.43 13.70 -6.71
C TYR A 35 -4.95 12.48 -5.92
N ILE A 36 -3.73 12.50 -5.40
CA ILE A 36 -3.20 11.39 -4.60
C ILE A 36 -3.98 11.20 -3.30
N ASN A 37 -4.36 12.27 -2.59
CA ASN A 37 -5.19 12.13 -1.39
C ASN A 37 -6.54 11.46 -1.69
N LYS A 38 -7.18 11.80 -2.81
CA LYS A 38 -8.40 11.10 -3.26
C LYS A 38 -8.13 9.63 -3.55
N ARG A 39 -7.04 9.32 -4.26
CA ARG A 39 -6.66 7.92 -4.53
C ARG A 39 -6.38 7.14 -3.25
N MET A 40 -5.65 7.71 -2.29
CA MET A 40 -5.42 7.10 -0.98
C MET A 40 -6.72 6.79 -0.24
N GLY A 41 -7.72 7.68 -0.31
CA GLY A 41 -9.06 7.41 0.22
C GLY A 41 -9.70 6.16 -0.41
N HIS A 42 -9.68 6.06 -1.74
CA HIS A 42 -10.20 4.88 -2.43
C HIS A 42 -9.42 3.60 -2.11
N LEU A 43 -8.08 3.66 -2.07
CA LEU A 43 -7.24 2.51 -1.73
C LEU A 43 -7.47 2.06 -0.28
N PHE A 44 -7.73 3.00 0.63
CA PHE A 44 -8.13 2.71 2.01
C PHE A 44 -9.50 2.03 2.05
N ASP A 45 -10.50 2.54 1.33
CA ASP A 45 -11.83 1.93 1.23
C ASP A 45 -11.79 0.51 0.63
N TYR A 46 -10.85 0.24 -0.27
CA TYR A 46 -10.62 -1.09 -0.84
C TYR A 46 -9.86 -2.04 0.11
N GLY A 47 -9.34 -1.53 1.22
CA GLY A 47 -8.53 -2.28 2.18
C GLY A 47 -7.11 -2.55 1.70
N LEU A 48 -6.60 -1.81 0.70
CA LEU A 48 -5.25 -1.99 0.14
C LEU A 48 -4.18 -1.25 0.94
N VAL A 49 -4.57 -0.22 1.67
CA VAL A 49 -3.71 0.55 2.57
C VAL A 49 -4.44 0.78 3.89
N THR A 50 -3.69 1.01 4.96
CA THR A 50 -4.23 1.45 6.25
C THR A 50 -3.55 2.72 6.72
N LYS A 51 -4.22 3.49 7.58
CA LYS A 51 -3.67 4.71 8.20
C LYS A 51 -2.90 4.33 9.46
N VAL A 52 -1.75 4.97 9.67
CA VAL A 52 -0.86 4.70 10.80
C VAL A 52 -0.64 5.95 11.62
N GLY A 53 -0.62 5.79 12.94
CA GLY A 53 -0.22 6.81 13.90
C GLY A 53 -1.26 7.05 14.99
N PRO A 54 -0.86 7.68 16.09
CA PRO A 54 -1.75 7.94 17.24
C PRO A 54 -2.75 9.07 16.97
N VAL A 55 -2.54 9.86 15.92
CA VAL A 55 -3.39 10.98 15.54
C VAL A 55 -4.15 10.61 14.27
N ASP A 56 -5.47 10.68 14.33
CA ASP A 56 -6.30 10.50 13.16
C ASP A 56 -5.96 11.55 12.09
N GLY A 57 -5.77 11.10 10.84
CA GLY A 57 -5.59 12.01 9.71
C GLY A 57 -4.19 12.57 9.51
N THR A 58 -3.13 11.97 10.08
CA THR A 58 -1.72 12.29 9.76
C THR A 58 -1.40 12.16 8.27
N GLY A 59 -2.20 11.39 7.53
CA GLY A 59 -1.95 11.07 6.13
C GLY A 59 -0.79 10.10 5.94
N LEU A 60 -0.34 9.44 7.02
CA LEU A 60 0.65 8.37 7.00
C LEU A 60 -0.04 7.04 6.73
N TYR A 61 0.41 6.35 5.69
CA TYR A 61 -0.18 5.09 5.25
C TYR A 61 0.86 3.98 5.21
N GLU A 62 0.41 2.75 5.39
CA GLU A 62 1.16 1.52 5.09
C GLU A 62 0.34 0.60 4.20
N ILE A 63 1.03 -0.22 3.40
CA ILE A 63 0.40 -1.24 2.56
C ILE A 63 -0.13 -2.39 3.43
N THR A 64 -1.30 -2.93 3.09
CA THR A 64 -1.86 -4.12 3.75
C THR A 64 -1.44 -5.40 3.02
N PRO A 65 -1.66 -6.60 3.60
CA PRO A 65 -1.52 -7.85 2.86
C PRO A 65 -2.29 -7.88 1.54
N LYS A 66 -3.52 -7.36 1.55
CA LYS A 66 -4.38 -7.24 0.36
C LYS A 66 -3.82 -6.25 -0.67
N GLY A 67 -3.24 -5.13 -0.22
CA GLY A 67 -2.54 -4.19 -1.08
C GLY A 67 -1.34 -4.82 -1.77
N LEU A 68 -0.55 -5.60 -1.04
CA LEU A 68 0.59 -6.32 -1.61
C LEU A 68 0.14 -7.41 -2.58
N ALA A 69 -0.90 -8.18 -2.25
CA ALA A 69 -1.49 -9.16 -3.16
C ALA A 69 -1.95 -8.50 -4.47
N THR A 70 -2.68 -7.38 -4.36
CA THR A 70 -3.15 -6.57 -5.49
C THR A 70 -1.99 -6.12 -6.37
N LEU A 71 -0.90 -5.62 -5.77
CA LEU A 71 0.27 -5.20 -6.52
C LEU A 71 0.98 -6.38 -7.22
N ARG A 72 1.04 -7.55 -6.59
CA ARG A 72 1.67 -8.75 -7.18
C ARG A 72 0.88 -9.34 -8.34
N LEU A 73 -0.43 -9.19 -8.33
CA LEU A 73 -1.34 -9.69 -9.36
C LEU A 73 -1.77 -8.60 -10.35
N ILE A 74 -1.22 -7.38 -10.25
CA ILE A 74 -1.72 -6.19 -10.94
C ILE A 74 -1.76 -6.33 -12.47
N ASP A 75 -0.88 -7.16 -13.04
CA ASP A 75 -0.81 -7.41 -14.48
C ASP A 75 -1.97 -8.30 -14.97
N GLU A 76 -2.67 -9.00 -14.06
CA GLU A 76 -3.89 -9.77 -14.33
C GLU A 76 -5.18 -8.97 -14.15
N TYR A 77 -5.09 -7.69 -13.78
CA TYR A 77 -6.26 -6.85 -13.45
C TYR A 77 -7.27 -6.75 -14.60
N ASP A 78 -6.80 -6.67 -15.85
CA ASP A 78 -7.66 -6.60 -17.03
C ASP A 78 -8.05 -7.98 -17.58
N SER A 79 -7.62 -9.07 -16.94
CA SER A 79 -7.80 -10.45 -17.44
C SER A 79 -9.18 -11.06 -17.16
N GLY A 80 -10.03 -10.45 -16.32
CA GLY A 80 -11.43 -10.87 -16.12
C GLY A 80 -11.92 -10.85 -14.68
N GLY A 81 -13.11 -11.42 -14.46
CA GLY A 81 -13.90 -11.29 -13.22
C GLY A 81 -13.45 -12.11 -12.00
N GLU A 82 -12.23 -12.63 -11.99
CA GLU A 82 -11.67 -13.41 -10.86
C GLU A 82 -10.61 -12.64 -10.07
N PHE A 83 -10.21 -11.44 -10.54
CA PHE A 83 -9.11 -10.68 -9.95
C PHE A 83 -9.26 -10.48 -8.43
N GLU A 84 -10.44 -10.03 -7.98
CA GLU A 84 -10.67 -9.81 -6.56
C GLU A 84 -10.52 -11.09 -5.72
N ASN A 85 -10.98 -12.24 -6.23
CA ASN A 85 -10.86 -13.51 -5.51
C ASN A 85 -9.40 -13.94 -5.41
N LEU A 86 -8.64 -13.85 -6.50
CA LEU A 86 -7.21 -14.14 -6.53
C LEU A 86 -6.44 -13.26 -5.54
N VAL A 87 -6.83 -11.98 -5.44
CA VAL A 87 -6.25 -11.05 -4.47
C VAL A 87 -6.52 -11.48 -3.04
N GLU A 88 -7.77 -11.84 -2.70
CA GLU A 88 -8.09 -12.29 -1.33
C GLU A 88 -7.34 -13.58 -0.97
N GLU A 89 -7.37 -14.60 -1.85
CA GLU A 89 -6.65 -15.86 -1.65
C GLU A 89 -5.14 -15.62 -1.47
N ARG A 90 -4.55 -14.73 -2.27
CA ARG A 90 -3.14 -14.40 -2.17
C ARG A 90 -2.81 -13.62 -0.89
N ALA A 91 -3.73 -12.78 -0.41
CA ALA A 91 -3.56 -11.97 0.79
C ALA A 91 -3.49 -12.83 2.06
N GLU A 92 -4.19 -13.97 2.10
CA GLU A 92 -4.10 -14.94 3.21
C GLU A 92 -2.69 -15.52 3.38
N LEU A 93 -1.89 -15.52 2.31
CA LEU A 93 -0.51 -16.01 2.27
C LEU A 93 0.53 -14.90 2.52
N ILE A 94 0.10 -13.69 2.87
CA ILE A 94 0.96 -12.53 3.04
C ILE A 94 0.86 -12.00 4.47
N GLU A 95 2.01 -11.80 5.09
CA GLU A 95 2.13 -11.09 6.36
C GLU A 95 2.96 -9.81 6.13
N VAL A 96 2.41 -8.66 6.49
CA VAL A 96 3.14 -7.38 6.52
C VAL A 96 3.51 -7.10 7.96
N ARG A 97 4.80 -7.19 8.28
CA ARG A 97 5.31 -6.91 9.63
C ARG A 97 5.84 -5.47 9.72
N PRO A 98 5.73 -4.83 10.89
CA PRO A 98 6.43 -3.58 11.16
C PRO A 98 7.95 -3.74 10.94
N PRO A 99 8.66 -2.63 10.64
CA PRO A 99 10.12 -2.67 10.58
C PRO A 99 10.69 -3.13 11.93
N ALA A 100 11.63 -4.09 11.88
CA ALA A 100 12.37 -4.55 13.05
C ALA A 100 13.65 -3.70 13.21
N ILE A 101 13.92 -3.27 14.44
CA ILE A 101 15.23 -2.69 14.79
C ILE A 101 16.16 -3.88 15.05
N VAL A 102 17.27 -3.95 14.32
CA VAL A 102 18.30 -4.97 14.50
C VAL A 102 19.51 -4.30 15.16
N ASP A 103 19.85 -4.74 16.36
CA ASP A 103 21.05 -4.33 17.09
C ASP A 103 21.90 -5.57 17.40
N GLU A 104 22.84 -5.87 16.49
CA GLU A 104 23.69 -7.07 16.59
C GLU A 104 24.72 -6.98 17.73
N GLY A 105 24.90 -5.80 18.35
CA GLY A 105 25.85 -5.59 19.46
C GLY A 105 25.21 -5.50 20.84
N ALA A 106 23.87 -5.48 20.93
CA ALA A 106 23.16 -5.36 22.20
C ALA A 106 23.30 -6.58 23.12
N ASP A 107 23.57 -7.77 22.56
CA ASP A 107 23.73 -9.03 23.32
C ASP A 107 25.14 -9.21 23.92
N GLU A 108 26.09 -8.30 23.66
CA GLU A 108 27.49 -8.41 24.13
C GLU A 108 27.78 -7.67 25.46
N SER A 109 26.75 -7.20 26.19
CA SER A 109 26.91 -6.41 27.44
C SER A 109 26.52 -7.14 28.72
#